data_AF-A0A8H7NBJ1-F1
#
_entry.id   AF-A0A8H7NBJ1-F1
#
_cell.length_a   1.000
_cell.length_b   1.000
_cell.length_c   1.000
_cell.angle_alpha   90.00
_cell.angle_beta   90.00
_cell.angle_gamma   90.00
#
_symmetry.space_group_name_H-M   'P 1'
#
loop_
_entity.id
_entity.type
_entity.pdbx_description
1 polymer ?
#
loop_
_entity_poly.entity_id
_entity_poly.type
_entity_poly.pdbx_seq_one_letter_code
_entity_poly.pdbx_strand_id
1 'polypeptide(L)'
;MEVIALHPYSALKLAEIGTKIFPPGVFQALSGDESLGPLITGHPGIAKIGFTGSVETGKKIMAACASTLKRVSLELGGNDAAVICDDVDIDQVVAKVTFLTFVHVGQICMNIKRIYVHENIYDKFLDAMVKAVAQFKTGDHQDAEAFFGPIQNDMQYQKLRKLYSQIGTQGWKVATPERQKPETGYFLTPTIIDNPPMIPQ
;
A
#
# COMPACT_ATOMS: atom_id res chain seq x y z
N MET A 1 -7.15 21.98 -6.02
CA MET A 1 -6.07 22.14 -5.03
C MET A 1 -5.64 20.75 -4.58
N GLU A 2 -4.37 20.43 -4.70
CA GLU A 2 -3.80 19.14 -4.29
C GLU A 2 -2.88 19.35 -3.08
N VAL A 3 -2.94 18.42 -2.11
CA VAL A 3 -2.13 18.48 -0.87
C VAL A 3 -1.30 17.24 -0.70
N ILE A 4 -0.01 17.45 -0.43
CA ILE A 4 1.01 16.41 -0.55
C ILE A 4 2.04 16.62 0.55
N ALA A 5 2.29 15.57 1.33
CA ALA A 5 3.19 15.66 2.49
C ALA A 5 4.53 14.96 2.21
N LEU A 6 4.50 13.63 2.04
CA LEU A 6 5.72 12.81 2.11
C LEU A 6 6.42 12.58 0.75
N HIS A 7 5.75 12.85 -0.38
CA HIS A 7 6.32 12.71 -1.74
C HIS A 7 5.91 13.88 -2.64
N PRO A 8 6.33 15.12 -2.31
CA PRO A 8 5.80 16.28 -3.00
C PRO A 8 6.37 16.45 -4.40
N TYR A 9 7.56 15.90 -4.70
CA TYR A 9 8.33 16.31 -5.89
C TYR A 9 7.63 16.08 -7.23
N SER A 10 7.06 14.90 -7.48
CA SER A 10 6.41 14.60 -8.77
C SER A 10 5.19 15.48 -9.01
N ALA A 11 4.39 15.70 -7.99
CA ALA A 11 3.16 16.47 -8.11
C ALA A 11 3.40 17.99 -8.02
N LEU A 12 4.41 18.46 -7.29
CA LEU A 12 4.90 19.84 -7.42
C LEU A 12 5.46 20.09 -8.83
N LYS A 13 6.14 19.10 -9.43
CA LYS A 13 6.58 19.21 -10.83
C LYS A 13 5.40 19.24 -11.80
N LEU A 14 4.37 18.44 -11.57
CA LEU A 14 3.12 18.51 -12.33
C LEU A 14 2.47 19.89 -12.19
N ALA A 15 2.49 20.48 -10.99
CA ALA A 15 2.01 21.83 -10.75
C ALA A 15 2.78 22.90 -11.51
N GLU A 16 4.12 22.82 -11.51
CA GLU A 16 4.97 23.71 -12.31
C GLU A 16 4.66 23.64 -13.81
N ILE A 17 4.33 22.46 -14.33
CA ILE A 17 3.90 22.30 -15.73
C ILE A 17 2.50 22.86 -15.91
N GLY A 18 1.57 22.55 -15.00
CA GLY A 18 0.17 22.99 -15.05
C GLY A 18 0.01 24.51 -15.02
N THR A 19 0.86 25.23 -14.28
CA THR A 19 0.81 26.71 -14.24
C THR A 19 1.15 27.38 -15.57
N LYS A 20 1.80 26.67 -16.49
CA LYS A 20 2.07 27.15 -17.86
C LYS A 20 0.88 26.99 -18.80
N ILE A 21 -0.11 26.19 -18.40
CA ILE A 21 -1.28 25.81 -19.22
C ILE A 21 -2.55 26.49 -18.71
N PHE A 22 -2.76 26.51 -17.40
CA PHE A 22 -3.97 27.02 -16.78
C PHE A 22 -3.83 28.47 -16.31
N PRO A 23 -4.93 29.26 -16.34
CA PRO A 23 -4.95 30.58 -15.72
C PRO A 23 -4.59 30.55 -14.23
N PRO A 24 -4.05 31.66 -13.66
CA PRO A 24 -3.77 31.77 -12.24
C PRO A 24 -4.98 31.39 -11.37
N GLY A 25 -4.75 30.57 -10.35
CA GLY A 25 -5.76 30.14 -9.37
C GLY A 25 -6.57 28.88 -9.74
N VAL A 26 -6.55 28.44 -11.00
CA VAL A 26 -7.28 27.24 -11.46
C VAL A 26 -6.64 25.96 -10.91
N PHE A 27 -5.31 25.83 -11.03
CA PHE A 27 -4.55 24.73 -10.47
C PHE A 27 -3.60 25.27 -9.39
N GLN A 28 -3.67 24.66 -8.21
CA GLN A 28 -2.88 25.04 -7.04
C GLN A 28 -2.43 23.77 -6.34
N ALA A 29 -1.15 23.70 -5.98
CA ALA A 29 -0.58 22.62 -5.20
C ALA A 29 0.02 23.21 -3.92
N LEU A 30 -0.29 22.60 -2.78
CA LEU A 30 0.24 22.98 -1.48
C LEU A 30 0.97 21.79 -0.88
N SER A 31 2.22 22.01 -0.47
CA SER A 31 3.02 21.02 0.26
C SER A 31 3.14 21.50 1.71
N GLY A 32 2.83 20.62 2.66
CA GLY A 32 2.83 20.97 4.07
C GLY A 32 2.74 19.74 4.95
N ASP A 33 2.73 19.97 6.26
CA ASP A 33 2.58 18.94 7.28
C ASP A 33 1.10 18.63 7.57
N GLU A 34 0.86 17.86 8.63
CA GLU A 34 -0.48 17.43 9.05
C GLU A 34 -1.43 18.58 9.41
N SER A 35 -0.92 19.79 9.66
CA SER A 35 -1.74 20.96 10.00
C SER A 35 -2.56 21.49 8.82
N LEU A 36 -2.15 21.17 7.58
CA LEU A 36 -2.81 21.65 6.37
C LEU A 36 -4.18 21.00 6.13
N GLY A 37 -4.34 19.73 6.53
CA GLY A 37 -5.59 18.98 6.37
C GLY A 37 -6.80 19.66 7.05
N PRO A 38 -6.73 19.96 8.35
CA PRO A 38 -7.78 20.69 9.07
C PRO A 38 -8.14 22.04 8.43
N LEU A 39 -7.14 22.83 8.02
CA LEU A 39 -7.36 24.13 7.37
C LEU A 39 -8.18 23.99 6.08
N ILE A 40 -7.89 22.98 5.27
CA ILE A 40 -8.59 22.73 4.01
C ILE A 40 -10.00 22.22 4.23
N THR A 41 -10.15 21.21 5.09
CA THR A 41 -11.47 20.62 5.36
C THR A 41 -12.44 21.62 6.00
N GLY A 42 -11.93 22.55 6.81
CA GLY A 42 -12.71 23.63 7.43
C GLY A 42 -12.93 24.87 6.56
N HIS A 43 -12.21 25.03 5.44
CA HIS A 43 -12.26 26.26 4.66
C HIS A 43 -13.66 26.46 4.02
N PRO A 44 -14.34 27.62 4.24
CA PRO A 44 -15.70 27.83 3.76
C PRO A 44 -15.77 27.88 2.22
N GLY A 45 -14.73 28.37 1.56
CA GLY A 45 -14.66 28.46 0.09
C GLY A 45 -14.40 27.14 -0.66
N ILE A 46 -14.21 26.02 0.03
CA ILE A 46 -13.98 24.72 -0.63
C ILE A 46 -15.29 23.92 -0.66
N ALA A 47 -15.73 23.53 -1.87
CA ALA A 47 -17.02 22.88 -2.08
C ALA A 47 -16.99 21.33 -2.05
N LYS A 48 -15.82 20.73 -2.31
CA LYS A 48 -15.63 19.28 -2.37
C LYS A 48 -14.24 18.90 -1.87
N ILE A 49 -14.17 17.81 -1.12
CA ILE A 49 -12.91 17.16 -0.72
C ILE A 49 -12.82 15.79 -1.39
N GLY A 50 -11.68 15.51 -2.01
CA GLY A 50 -11.26 14.16 -2.38
C GLY A 50 -10.06 13.78 -1.51
N PHE A 51 -10.09 12.59 -0.93
CA PHE A 51 -9.00 12.12 -0.07
C PHE A 51 -8.71 10.65 -0.33
N THR A 52 -7.42 10.33 -0.48
CA THR A 52 -6.91 8.96 -0.53
C THR A 52 -5.93 8.75 0.60
N GLY A 53 -6.13 7.73 1.44
CA GLY A 53 -5.22 7.48 2.56
C GLY A 53 -5.77 6.54 3.63
N SER A 54 -5.41 6.79 4.89
CA SER A 54 -5.80 5.91 6.01
C SER A 54 -7.28 6.05 6.36
N VAL A 55 -7.91 4.96 6.80
CA VAL A 55 -9.30 4.96 7.27
C VAL A 55 -9.51 5.96 8.41
N GLU A 56 -8.58 6.01 9.36
CA GLU A 56 -8.66 6.91 10.51
C GLU A 56 -8.60 8.39 10.10
N THR A 57 -7.74 8.75 9.14
CA THR A 57 -7.72 10.11 8.58
C THR A 57 -8.98 10.41 7.78
N GLY A 58 -9.48 9.45 6.98
CA GLY A 58 -10.72 9.59 6.23
C GLY A 58 -11.93 9.90 7.13
N LYS A 59 -12.06 9.20 8.26
CA LYS A 59 -13.09 9.49 9.28
C LYS A 59 -12.99 10.91 9.82
N LYS A 60 -11.77 11.38 10.15
CA LYS A 60 -11.53 12.76 10.63
C LYS A 60 -11.94 13.79 9.57
N ILE A 61 -11.58 13.56 8.31
CA ILE A 61 -11.95 14.44 7.18
C ILE A 61 -13.46 14.50 7.01
N MET A 62 -14.15 13.35 7.03
CA MET A 62 -15.60 13.28 6.90
C MET A 62 -16.30 14.06 8.02
N ALA A 63 -15.85 13.89 9.26
CA ALA A 63 -16.37 14.62 10.41
C ALA A 63 -16.17 16.14 10.28
N ALA A 64 -14.96 16.59 9.89
CA ALA A 64 -14.68 18.00 9.71
C ALA A 64 -15.54 18.65 8.60
N CYS A 65 -15.77 17.92 7.50
CA CYS A 65 -16.56 18.39 6.37
C CYS A 65 -18.07 18.54 6.67
N ALA A 66 -18.58 17.85 7.70
CA ALA A 66 -19.99 17.90 8.07
C ALA A 66 -20.44 19.32 8.46
N SER A 67 -19.57 20.10 9.10
CA SER A 67 -19.84 21.48 9.54
C SER A 67 -20.25 22.43 8.41
N THR A 68 -19.85 22.14 7.17
CA THR A 68 -20.13 22.96 5.98
C THR A 68 -20.82 22.17 4.87
N LEU A 69 -21.30 20.96 5.19
CA LEU A 69 -21.99 20.03 4.27
C LEU A 69 -21.23 19.81 2.94
N LYS A 70 -19.88 19.73 2.99
CA LYS A 70 -19.08 19.51 1.79
C LYS A 70 -19.32 18.10 1.25
N ARG A 71 -19.27 17.97 -0.09
CA ARG A 71 -19.21 16.65 -0.72
C ARG A 71 -17.83 16.03 -0.47
N VAL A 72 -17.80 14.77 -0.09
CA VAL A 72 -16.57 14.03 0.19
C VAL A 72 -16.50 12.77 -0.67
N SER A 73 -15.33 12.50 -1.24
CA SER A 73 -14.97 11.21 -1.85
C SER A 73 -13.75 10.67 -1.11
N LEU A 74 -13.85 9.46 -0.57
CA LEU A 74 -12.81 8.82 0.25
C LEU A 74 -12.38 7.49 -0.37
N GLU A 75 -11.11 7.38 -0.72
CA GLU A 75 -10.46 6.14 -1.15
C GLU A 75 -9.52 5.67 -0.04
N LEU A 76 -9.90 4.60 0.66
CA LEU A 76 -9.23 4.20 1.91
C LEU A 76 -8.52 2.85 1.76
N GLY A 77 -7.76 2.45 2.77
CA GLY A 77 -7.04 1.18 2.76
C GLY A 77 -7.96 -0.04 2.67
N GLY A 78 -7.53 -1.05 1.90
CA GLY A 78 -8.21 -2.34 1.75
C GLY A 78 -7.43 -3.50 2.37
N ASN A 79 -8.15 -4.59 2.67
CA ASN A 79 -7.58 -5.89 3.02
C ASN A 79 -8.02 -6.95 2.01
N ASP A 80 -7.73 -6.67 0.74
CA ASP A 80 -8.29 -7.36 -0.41
C ASP A 80 -7.93 -8.84 -0.45
N ALA A 81 -8.91 -9.62 -0.91
CA ALA A 81 -8.82 -11.07 -0.99
C ALA A 81 -8.74 -11.53 -2.45
N ALA A 82 -7.93 -12.54 -2.70
CA ALA A 82 -8.02 -13.38 -3.89
C ALA A 82 -8.60 -14.74 -3.50
N VAL A 83 -9.52 -15.26 -4.31
CA VAL A 83 -10.11 -16.60 -4.14
C VAL A 83 -9.71 -17.43 -5.35
N ILE A 84 -8.98 -18.51 -5.11
CA ILE A 84 -8.39 -19.37 -6.13
C ILE A 84 -9.13 -20.71 -6.12
N CYS A 85 -9.96 -20.93 -7.14
CA CYS A 85 -10.68 -22.18 -7.36
C CYS A 85 -9.74 -23.29 -7.85
N ASP A 86 -10.16 -24.55 -7.78
CA ASP A 86 -9.33 -25.71 -8.14
C ASP A 86 -9.20 -25.99 -9.65
N ASP A 87 -10.02 -25.32 -10.46
CA ASP A 87 -10.06 -25.44 -11.92
C ASP A 87 -9.12 -24.46 -12.64
N VAL A 88 -8.36 -23.65 -11.90
CA VAL A 88 -7.45 -22.68 -12.48
C VAL A 88 -6.17 -23.33 -13.03
N ASP A 89 -5.60 -22.69 -14.05
CA ASP A 89 -4.20 -22.91 -14.41
C ASP A 89 -3.31 -22.24 -13.35
N ILE A 90 -2.69 -23.06 -12.50
CA ILE A 90 -1.87 -22.60 -11.37
C ILE A 90 -0.72 -21.72 -11.85
N ASP A 91 0.00 -22.12 -12.89
CA ASP A 91 1.21 -21.40 -13.35
C ASP A 91 0.84 -20.00 -13.88
N GLN A 92 -0.29 -19.88 -14.57
CA GLN A 92 -0.78 -18.58 -15.04
C GLN A 92 -1.31 -17.69 -13.92
N VAL A 93 -2.04 -18.25 -12.97
CA VAL A 93 -2.69 -17.49 -11.89
C VAL A 93 -1.68 -17.07 -10.82
N VAL A 94 -0.74 -17.94 -10.46
CA VAL A 94 0.22 -17.67 -9.38
C VAL A 94 1.12 -16.50 -9.71
N ALA A 95 1.54 -16.33 -10.98
CA ALA A 95 2.35 -15.19 -11.40
C ALA A 95 1.61 -13.85 -11.18
N LYS A 96 0.33 -13.79 -11.56
CA LYS A 96 -0.52 -12.59 -11.40
C LYS A 96 -0.79 -12.29 -9.93
N VAL A 97 -1.16 -13.30 -9.16
CA VAL A 97 -1.45 -13.16 -7.73
C VAL A 97 -0.20 -12.71 -6.98
N THR A 98 0.95 -13.35 -7.24
CA THR A 98 2.22 -12.97 -6.62
C THR A 98 2.58 -11.52 -6.93
N PHE A 99 2.49 -11.10 -8.19
CA PHE A 99 2.76 -9.73 -8.58
C PHE A 99 1.82 -8.74 -7.86
N LEU A 100 0.50 -8.98 -7.86
CA LEU A 100 -0.48 -8.10 -7.22
C LEU A 100 -0.43 -8.11 -5.68
N THR A 101 0.13 -9.14 -5.06
CA THR A 101 0.43 -9.14 -3.62
C THR A 101 1.62 -8.22 -3.30
N PHE A 102 2.66 -8.28 -4.14
CA PHE A 102 3.99 -7.80 -3.77
C PHE A 102 4.47 -6.55 -4.51
N VAL A 103 3.81 -6.12 -5.60
CA VAL A 103 4.13 -4.89 -6.31
C VAL A 103 4.11 -3.68 -5.36
N HIS A 104 5.08 -2.78 -5.52
CA HIS A 104 5.34 -1.68 -4.59
C HIS A 104 5.53 -2.13 -3.13
N VAL A 105 6.02 -3.34 -2.91
CA VAL A 105 6.29 -3.92 -1.58
C VAL A 105 5.03 -3.94 -0.71
N GLY A 106 3.86 -4.18 -1.33
CA GLY A 106 2.59 -4.22 -0.60
C GLY A 106 1.97 -2.84 -0.32
N GLN A 107 2.58 -1.74 -0.76
CA GLN A 107 2.17 -0.37 -0.44
C GLN A 107 1.13 0.20 -1.42
N ILE A 108 0.12 -0.60 -1.78
CA ILE A 108 -1.02 -0.18 -2.61
C ILE A 108 -2.30 -0.59 -1.89
N CYS A 109 -3.30 0.31 -1.89
CA CYS A 109 -4.57 0.11 -1.22
C CYS A 109 -5.23 -1.23 -1.59
N MET A 110 -5.23 -1.57 -2.88
CA MET A 110 -5.87 -2.75 -3.48
C MET A 110 -4.98 -4.00 -3.59
N ASN A 111 -3.73 -3.98 -3.08
CA ASN A 111 -2.89 -5.19 -3.13
C ASN A 111 -3.59 -6.34 -2.41
N ILE A 112 -3.40 -7.54 -2.95
CA ILE A 112 -3.94 -8.78 -2.38
C ILE A 112 -3.19 -9.05 -1.07
N LYS A 113 -3.92 -9.07 0.04
CA LYS A 113 -3.37 -9.30 1.39
C LYS A 113 -3.85 -10.61 2.00
N ARG A 114 -4.92 -11.20 1.42
CA ARG A 114 -5.46 -12.51 1.79
C ARG A 114 -5.62 -13.35 0.54
N ILE A 115 -5.15 -14.58 0.57
CA ILE A 115 -5.27 -15.51 -0.56
C ILE A 115 -5.95 -16.76 -0.02
N TYR A 116 -7.17 -17.01 -0.50
CA TYR A 116 -7.93 -18.22 -0.20
C TYR A 116 -7.74 -19.18 -1.37
N VAL A 117 -7.14 -20.32 -1.12
CA VAL A 117 -6.86 -21.33 -2.14
C VAL A 117 -7.69 -22.57 -1.84
N HIS A 118 -8.34 -23.12 -2.87
CA HIS A 118 -9.09 -24.36 -2.74
C HIS A 118 -8.17 -25.49 -2.26
N GLU A 119 -8.64 -26.31 -1.31
CA GLU A 119 -7.84 -27.33 -0.64
C GLU A 119 -7.15 -28.31 -1.60
N ASN A 120 -7.84 -28.71 -2.69
CA ASN A 120 -7.32 -29.59 -3.74
C ASN A 120 -6.01 -29.11 -4.40
N ILE A 121 -5.74 -27.80 -4.40
CA ILE A 121 -4.58 -27.20 -5.06
C ILE A 121 -3.69 -26.40 -4.09
N TYR A 122 -3.99 -26.41 -2.79
CA TYR A 122 -3.34 -25.56 -1.78
C TYR A 122 -1.82 -25.69 -1.81
N ASP A 123 -1.30 -26.90 -1.60
CA ASP A 123 0.14 -27.13 -1.49
C ASP A 123 0.87 -26.76 -2.79
N LYS A 124 0.29 -27.13 -3.94
CA LYS A 124 0.86 -26.82 -5.26
C LYS A 124 0.92 -25.31 -5.50
N PHE A 125 -0.14 -24.60 -5.13
CA PHE A 125 -0.21 -23.14 -5.30
C PHE A 125 0.76 -22.42 -4.35
N LEU A 126 0.83 -22.84 -3.08
CA LEU A 126 1.76 -22.28 -2.10
C LEU A 126 3.22 -22.47 -2.56
N ASP A 127 3.59 -23.67 -2.98
CA ASP A 127 4.93 -23.96 -3.49
C ASP A 127 5.26 -23.11 -4.73
N ALA A 128 4.32 -23.00 -5.67
CA ALA A 128 4.49 -22.19 -6.86
C ALA A 128 4.64 -20.70 -6.51
N MET A 129 3.88 -20.20 -5.53
CA MET A 129 3.94 -18.80 -5.09
C MET A 129 5.27 -18.50 -4.40
N VAL A 130 5.75 -19.38 -3.51
CA VAL A 130 7.07 -19.24 -2.87
C VAL A 130 8.18 -19.19 -3.93
N LYS A 131 8.12 -20.06 -4.94
CA LYS A 131 9.06 -20.05 -6.08
C LYS A 131 8.98 -18.76 -6.89
N ALA A 132 7.77 -18.26 -7.18
CA ALA A 132 7.58 -17.01 -7.89
C ALA A 132 8.17 -15.82 -7.11
N VAL A 133 7.91 -15.73 -5.80
CA VAL A 133 8.53 -14.69 -4.95
C VAL A 133 10.06 -14.81 -4.97
N ALA A 134 10.62 -16.04 -5.00
CA ALA A 134 12.07 -16.29 -5.06
C ALA A 134 12.79 -15.69 -6.27
N GLN A 135 12.07 -15.40 -7.35
CA GLN A 135 12.64 -14.79 -8.54
C GLN A 135 12.85 -13.27 -8.39
N PHE A 136 12.19 -12.63 -7.43
CA PHE A 136 12.29 -11.19 -7.23
C PHE A 136 13.48 -10.80 -6.34
N LYS A 137 14.22 -9.79 -6.81
CA LYS A 137 15.36 -9.19 -6.14
C LYS A 137 14.93 -8.04 -5.23
N THR A 138 15.56 -7.94 -4.08
CA THR A 138 15.48 -6.76 -3.19
C THR A 138 16.71 -5.89 -3.40
N GLY A 139 16.51 -4.60 -3.60
CA GLY A 139 17.60 -3.66 -3.85
C GLY A 139 17.15 -2.21 -3.69
N ASP A 140 18.12 -1.30 -3.70
CA ASP A 140 17.84 0.14 -3.57
C ASP A 140 17.51 0.79 -4.93
N HIS A 141 17.31 2.11 -4.91
CA HIS A 141 16.94 2.90 -6.08
C HIS A 141 17.96 2.90 -7.24
N GLN A 142 19.20 2.45 -7.03
CA GLN A 142 20.23 2.35 -8.07
C GLN A 142 20.21 0.99 -8.78
N ASP A 143 19.51 0.00 -8.20
CA ASP A 143 19.42 -1.34 -8.75
C ASP A 143 18.20 -1.47 -9.67
N ALA A 144 18.41 -1.35 -10.97
CA ALA A 144 17.34 -1.42 -11.97
C ALA A 144 16.66 -2.81 -12.06
N GLU A 145 17.27 -3.85 -11.50
CA GLU A 145 16.71 -5.20 -11.45
C GLU A 145 15.91 -5.46 -10.15
N ALA A 146 15.97 -4.53 -9.19
CA ALA A 146 15.26 -4.67 -7.93
C ALA A 146 13.75 -4.53 -8.12
N PHE A 147 13.01 -5.56 -7.72
CA PHE A 147 11.55 -5.52 -7.65
C PHE A 147 11.08 -5.03 -6.28
N PHE A 148 11.77 -5.45 -5.22
CA PHE A 148 11.48 -5.03 -3.86
C PHE A 148 12.36 -3.85 -3.44
N GLY A 149 11.74 -2.68 -3.35
CA GLY A 149 12.35 -1.49 -2.75
C GLY A 149 12.15 -1.41 -1.23
N PRO A 150 12.46 -0.26 -0.62
CA PRO A 150 12.21 -0.03 0.80
C PRO A 150 10.74 0.31 1.07
N ILE A 151 10.34 0.13 2.33
CA ILE A 151 9.14 0.76 2.88
C ILE A 151 9.36 2.27 2.92
N GLN A 152 8.30 3.01 2.68
CA GLN A 152 8.41 4.42 2.33
C GLN A 152 9.06 5.31 3.41
N ASN A 153 8.73 5.10 4.68
CA ASN A 153 9.20 5.93 5.79
C ASN A 153 9.36 5.10 7.07
N ASP A 154 10.04 5.67 8.07
CA ASP A 154 10.28 5.01 9.35
C ASP A 154 8.99 4.61 10.06
N MET A 155 8.00 5.50 10.13
CA MET A 155 6.73 5.21 10.82
C MET A 155 6.04 3.95 10.26
N GLN A 156 5.96 3.80 8.93
CA GLN A 156 5.39 2.61 8.29
C GLN A 156 6.29 1.39 8.47
N TYR A 157 7.61 1.58 8.39
CA TYR A 157 8.58 0.51 8.62
C TYR A 157 8.46 -0.05 10.04
N GLN A 158 8.44 0.79 11.07
CA GLN A 158 8.26 0.37 12.47
C GLN A 158 6.91 -0.32 12.69
N LYS A 159 5.84 0.16 12.04
CA LYS A 159 4.53 -0.50 12.09
C LYS A 159 4.60 -1.92 11.55
N LEU A 160 5.24 -2.13 10.40
CA LEU A 160 5.41 -3.46 9.81
C LEU A 160 6.35 -4.34 10.64
N ARG A 161 7.44 -3.79 11.19
CA ARG A 161 8.34 -4.49 12.12
C ARG A 161 7.59 -5.03 13.33
N LYS A 162 6.67 -4.25 13.90
CA LYS A 162 5.80 -4.69 15.00
C LYS A 162 4.89 -5.85 14.57
N LEU A 163 4.30 -5.80 13.37
CA LEU A 163 3.51 -6.92 12.85
C LEU A 163 4.37 -8.17 12.65
N TYR A 164 5.57 -8.03 12.09
CA TYR A 164 6.51 -9.15 11.90
C TYR A 164 6.93 -9.79 13.23
N SER A 165 7.12 -9.01 14.30
CA SER A 165 7.43 -9.56 15.62
C SER A 165 6.31 -10.42 16.21
N GLN A 166 5.08 -10.29 15.71
CA GLN A 166 3.95 -11.10 16.16
C GLN A 166 3.95 -12.50 15.52
N ILE A 167 4.59 -12.69 14.38
CA ILE A 167 4.59 -13.97 13.65
C ILE A 167 5.07 -15.11 14.56
N GLY A 168 6.26 -14.93 15.16
CA GLY A 168 6.84 -15.93 16.05
C GLY A 168 6.06 -16.12 17.34
N THR A 169 5.52 -15.04 17.93
CA THR A 169 4.76 -15.13 19.19
C THR A 169 3.39 -15.76 19.02
N GLN A 170 2.81 -15.67 17.82
CA GLN A 170 1.53 -16.29 17.45
C GLN A 170 1.71 -17.72 16.89
N GLY A 171 2.94 -18.19 16.71
CA GLY A 171 3.23 -19.51 16.13
C GLY A 171 2.85 -19.63 14.65
N TRP A 172 2.77 -18.51 13.93
CA TRP A 172 2.44 -18.52 12.51
C TRP A 172 3.60 -19.04 11.67
N LYS A 173 3.29 -19.94 10.73
CA LYS A 173 4.29 -20.52 9.83
C LYS A 173 4.62 -19.55 8.71
N VAL A 174 5.90 -19.32 8.47
CA VAL A 174 6.39 -18.52 7.34
C VAL A 174 6.83 -19.48 6.23
N ALA A 175 6.29 -19.30 5.01
CA ALA A 175 6.65 -20.14 3.86
C ALA A 175 7.85 -19.60 3.07
N THR A 176 8.07 -18.29 3.08
CA THR A 176 9.19 -17.64 2.40
C THR A 176 10.46 -17.69 3.23
N PRO A 177 11.62 -18.06 2.67
CA PRO A 177 12.89 -18.02 3.40
C PRO A 177 13.32 -16.57 3.67
N GLU A 178 14.20 -16.39 4.67
CA GLU A 178 14.93 -15.13 4.85
C GLU A 178 15.79 -14.80 3.63
N ARG A 179 15.98 -13.50 3.38
CA ARG A 179 16.68 -13.02 2.19
C ARG A 179 17.67 -11.91 2.51
N GLN A 180 18.69 -11.83 1.66
CA GLN A 180 19.57 -10.68 1.62
C GLN A 180 18.77 -9.42 1.25
N LYS A 181 19.09 -8.34 1.94
CA LYS A 181 18.55 -7.00 1.72
C LYS A 181 19.66 -6.00 2.04
N PRO A 182 19.59 -4.76 1.53
CA PRO A 182 20.52 -3.71 1.93
C PRO A 182 20.57 -3.53 3.45
N GLU A 183 21.76 -3.23 3.97
CA GLU A 183 21.97 -3.05 5.43
C GLU A 183 21.34 -1.76 5.96
N THR A 184 21.20 -0.75 5.09
CA THR A 184 20.63 0.55 5.42
C THR A 184 19.33 0.78 4.66
N GLY A 185 18.43 1.58 5.25
CA GLY A 185 17.10 1.83 4.71
C GLY A 185 16.02 0.90 5.28
N TYR A 186 14.78 1.14 4.86
CA TYR A 186 13.60 0.50 5.45
C TYR A 186 13.22 -0.79 4.73
N PHE A 187 14.15 -1.73 4.61
CA PHE A 187 13.93 -2.97 3.87
C PHE A 187 13.37 -4.09 4.75
N LEU A 188 12.39 -4.82 4.22
CA LEU A 188 11.80 -6.01 4.84
C LEU A 188 11.89 -7.19 3.88
N THR A 189 12.01 -8.40 4.45
CA THR A 189 11.90 -9.63 3.68
C THR A 189 10.43 -9.80 3.24
N PRO A 190 10.14 -10.05 1.95
CA PRO A 190 8.78 -10.36 1.49
C PRO A 190 8.32 -11.67 2.14
N THR A 191 7.17 -11.63 2.80
CA THR A 191 6.74 -12.71 3.69
C THR A 191 5.41 -13.31 3.25
N ILE A 192 5.36 -14.64 3.13
CA ILE A 192 4.10 -15.40 3.02
C ILE A 192 3.86 -16.10 4.37
N ILE A 193 2.71 -15.81 4.99
CA ILE A 193 2.24 -16.54 6.17
C ILE A 193 1.37 -17.70 5.69
N ASP A 194 1.79 -18.93 6.00
CA ASP A 194 1.16 -20.18 5.60
C ASP A 194 0.03 -20.53 6.57
N ASN A 195 -1.18 -20.64 6.03
CA ASN A 195 -2.41 -21.02 6.73
C ASN A 195 -2.55 -20.43 8.15
N PRO A 196 -2.50 -19.09 8.32
CA PRO A 196 -2.73 -18.49 9.63
C PRO A 196 -4.17 -18.77 10.09
N PRO A 197 -4.41 -18.89 11.41
CA PRO A 197 -5.76 -19.00 11.93
C PRO A 197 -6.61 -17.82 11.46
N MET A 198 -7.92 -18.05 11.31
CA MET A 198 -8.86 -16.99 11.01
C MET A 198 -8.74 -15.89 12.05
N ILE A 199 -8.35 -14.68 11.61
CA ILE A 199 -8.27 -13.51 12.48
C ILE A 199 -9.70 -13.19 12.93
N PRO A 200 -10.01 -13.19 14.24
CA PRO A 200 -11.31 -12.74 14.73
C PRO A 200 -11.55 -11.30 14.26
N GLN A 201 -12.75 -11.03 13.71
CA GLN A 201 -13.16 -9.70 13.24
C GLN A 201 -13.31 -8.71 14.40
#